data_AF-A0AAD9DMM8-F1
#
_entry.id   AF-A0AAD9DMM8-F1
#
_cell.length_a   1.000
_cell.length_b   1.000
_cell.length_c   1.000
_cell.angle_alpha   90.00
_cell.angle_beta   90.00
_cell.angle_gamma   90.00
#
_symmetry.space_group_name_H-M   'P 1'
#
loop_
_entity.id
_entity.type
_entity.pdbx_description
1 polymer ?
#
loop_
_entity_poly.entity_id
_entity_poly.type
_entity_poly.pdbx_seq_one_letter_code
_entity_poly.pdbx_strand_id
1 'polypeptide(L)'
;SHIEVCLGEHNIAINEGTEQCMSSAKVIRHPRYNSGSLGKDIMLIKLSKAASLNSYLRAVTLPTSCAPTGTSACQNSYPLEITANMFCAGFLVGGKDSCQGDSGGPVVCNNQLQGIVSWGAGRAQRNKPVVYTK
;
A
#
# COMPACT_ATOMS: atom_id res chain seq x y z
N SER A 1 -4.72 19.67 4.21
CA SER A 1 -5.12 18.51 5.04
C SER A 1 -4.04 18.26 6.06
N HIS A 2 -4.42 18.15 7.33
CA HIS A 2 -3.52 17.76 8.41
C HIS A 2 -3.64 16.25 8.59
N ILE A 3 -2.56 15.50 8.32
CA ILE A 3 -2.48 14.05 8.55
C ILE A 3 -1.46 13.84 9.66
N GLU A 4 -1.80 13.05 10.67
CA GLU A 4 -0.82 12.56 11.64
C GLU A 4 -0.30 11.20 11.20
N VAL A 5 1.01 11.01 11.31
CA VAL A 5 1.68 9.76 10.95
C VAL A 5 2.40 9.24 12.18
N CYS A 6 1.97 8.09 12.69
CA CYS A 6 2.62 7.37 13.78
C CYS A 6 3.45 6.21 13.21
N LEU A 7 4.73 6.18 13.59
CA LEU A 7 5.72 5.19 13.16
C LEU A 7 6.19 4.37 14.35
N GLY A 8 6.58 3.11 14.14
CA GLY A 8 7.01 2.22 15.24
C GLY A 8 5.88 1.78 16.17
N GLU A 9 4.64 1.80 15.64
CA GLU A 9 3.41 1.40 16.31
C GLU A 9 3.17 -0.10 16.15
N HIS A 10 2.60 -0.74 17.16
CA HIS A 10 2.18 -2.14 17.13
C HIS A 10 0.78 -2.32 17.73
N ASN A 11 0.50 -1.71 18.89
CA ASN A 11 -0.81 -1.73 19.53
C ASN A 11 -1.43 -0.34 19.60
N ILE A 12 -2.31 -0.03 18.62
CA ILE A 12 -2.98 1.27 18.49
C ILE A 12 -3.77 1.77 19.71
N ALA A 13 -4.04 0.91 20.70
CA ALA A 13 -4.76 1.28 21.91
C ALA A 13 -3.83 1.72 23.06
N ILE A 14 -2.51 1.52 22.95
CA ILE A 14 -1.55 1.69 24.04
C ILE A 14 -0.31 2.41 23.51
N ASN A 15 0.25 3.33 24.31
CA ASN A 15 1.57 3.90 24.03
C ASN A 15 2.64 3.01 24.66
N GLU A 16 3.43 2.35 23.82
CA GLU A 16 4.50 1.42 24.17
C GLU A 16 5.85 2.12 24.35
N GLY A 17 5.93 3.41 23.97
CA GLY A 17 7.13 4.24 24.03
C GLY A 17 8.06 4.08 22.83
N THR A 18 7.69 3.25 21.86
CA THR A 18 8.42 3.06 20.59
C THR A 18 7.93 3.98 19.48
N GLU A 19 6.77 4.61 19.69
CA GLU A 19 6.04 5.37 18.69
C GLU A 19 6.66 6.74 18.44
N GLN A 20 6.68 7.14 17.17
CA GLN A 20 7.04 8.48 16.74
C GLN A 20 5.90 9.04 15.90
N CYS A 21 5.03 9.83 16.54
CA CYS A 21 3.90 10.50 15.89
C CYS A 21 4.28 11.92 15.46
N MET A 22 4.04 12.25 14.19
CA MET A 22 4.37 13.55 13.60
C MET A 22 3.28 13.98 12.63
N SER A 23 2.98 15.28 12.61
CA SER A 23 2.11 15.86 11.59
C SER A 23 2.76 15.85 10.20
N SER A 24 1.93 15.82 9.16
CA SER A 24 2.35 16.03 7.77
C SER A 24 2.74 17.48 7.53
N ALA A 25 3.94 17.74 7.02
CA ALA A 25 4.31 19.04 6.45
C ALA A 25 3.75 19.23 5.03
N LYS A 26 3.66 18.15 4.24
CA LYS A 26 3.11 18.20 2.89
C LYS A 26 2.52 16.86 2.48
N VAL A 27 1.40 16.92 1.77
CA VAL A 27 0.77 15.75 1.13
C VAL A 27 0.83 15.98 -0.38
N ILE A 28 1.46 15.05 -1.10
CA ILE A 28 1.74 15.16 -2.54
C ILE A 28 1.06 14.00 -3.23
N ARG A 29 -0.10 14.25 -3.85
CA ARG A 29 -0.79 13.27 -4.69
C ARG A 29 -0.04 13.09 -6.01
N HIS A 30 -0.05 11.88 -6.56
CA HIS A 30 0.53 11.64 -7.87
C HIS A 30 -0.13 12.54 -8.94
N PRO A 31 0.63 13.31 -9.75
CA PRO A 31 0.06 14.29 -10.68
C PRO A 31 -0.85 13.69 -11.76
N ARG A 32 -0.66 12.41 -12.06
CA ARG A 32 -1.44 11.62 -13.04
C ARG A 32 -2.35 10.59 -12.38
N TYR A 33 -2.68 10.77 -11.10
CA TYR A 33 -3.72 9.97 -10.45
C TYR A 33 -5.05 10.12 -11.19
N ASN A 34 -5.76 9.03 -11.39
CA ASN A 34 -7.05 9.01 -12.05
C ASN A 34 -8.06 8.28 -11.17
N SER A 35 -9.08 8.98 -10.68
CA SER A 35 -10.08 8.41 -9.77
C SER A 35 -11.09 7.46 -10.43
N GLY A 36 -11.22 7.48 -11.76
CA GLY A 36 -12.12 6.57 -12.48
C GLY A 36 -11.51 5.19 -12.73
N SER A 37 -10.19 5.13 -12.90
CA SER A 37 -9.44 3.87 -13.13
C SER A 37 -8.58 3.45 -11.95
N LEU A 38 -8.53 4.27 -10.89
CA LEU A 38 -7.58 4.16 -9.77
C LEU A 38 -6.11 4.05 -10.24
N GLY A 39 -5.82 4.54 -11.45
CA GLY A 39 -4.48 4.51 -12.02
C GLY A 39 -3.54 5.44 -11.26
N LYS A 40 -2.36 4.91 -10.89
CA LYS A 40 -1.34 5.63 -10.12
C LYS A 40 -1.88 6.15 -8.79
N ASP A 41 -2.61 5.27 -8.10
CA ASP A 41 -3.12 5.50 -6.75
C ASP A 41 -1.97 5.41 -5.74
N ILE A 42 -1.18 6.48 -5.72
CA ILE A 42 -0.01 6.68 -4.84
C ILE A 42 0.09 8.15 -4.44
N MET A 43 0.56 8.38 -3.22
CA MET A 43 0.90 9.72 -2.73
C MET A 43 2.10 9.67 -1.79
N LEU A 44 2.78 10.81 -1.67
CA LEU A 44 3.88 10.99 -0.73
C LEU A 44 3.45 11.91 0.41
N ILE A 45 3.81 11.54 1.64
CA ILE A 45 3.65 12.38 2.82
C ILE A 45 5.03 12.80 3.30
N LYS A 46 5.30 14.11 3.29
CA LYS A 46 6.47 14.68 3.95
C LYS A 46 6.15 14.91 5.41
N LEU A 47 6.93 14.31 6.30
CA LEU A 47 6.83 14.50 7.75
C LEU A 47 7.28 15.92 8.15
N SER A 48 6.67 16.48 9.19
CA SER A 48 7.05 17.78 9.76
C SER A 48 8.44 17.77 10.40
N LYS A 49 8.84 16.62 10.94
CA LYS A 49 10.16 16.34 11.50
C LYS A 49 10.69 15.03 10.91
N ALA A 50 12.01 14.92 10.77
CA ALA A 50 12.63 13.65 10.40
C ALA A 50 12.44 12.62 11.52
N ALA A 51 12.07 11.39 11.15
CA ALA A 51 11.96 10.28 12.07
C ALA A 51 13.35 9.72 12.45
N SER A 52 13.49 9.25 13.69
CA SER A 52 14.72 8.61 14.17
C SER A 52 14.63 7.09 13.96
N LEU A 53 15.47 6.54 13.09
CA LEU A 53 15.54 5.09 12.86
C LEU A 53 16.11 4.37 14.09
N ASN A 54 15.57 3.19 14.39
CA ASN A 54 15.98 2.36 15.52
C ASN A 54 15.57 0.89 15.29
N SER A 55 15.57 0.06 16.34
CA SER A 55 15.17 -1.36 16.26
C SER A 55 13.70 -1.57 15.88
N TYR A 56 12.83 -0.60 16.16
CA TYR A 56 11.37 -0.63 15.92
C TYR A 56 10.95 0.14 14.66
N LEU A 57 11.77 1.09 14.22
CA LEU A 57 11.51 1.91 13.04
C LEU A 57 12.65 1.79 12.02
N ARG A 58 12.35 1.14 10.89
CA ARG A 58 13.25 1.04 9.73
C ARG A 58 12.53 1.41 8.45
N ALA A 59 13.25 2.05 7.54
CA ALA A 59 12.76 2.33 6.21
C ALA A 59 12.78 1.06 5.35
N VAL A 60 11.73 0.83 4.57
CA VAL A 60 11.73 -0.19 3.51
C VAL A 60 12.51 0.32 2.30
N THR A 61 13.23 -0.55 1.62
CA THR A 61 13.96 -0.18 0.40
C THR A 61 13.00 -0.05 -0.78
N LEU A 62 13.31 0.86 -1.70
CA LEU A 62 12.55 1.02 -2.94
C LEU A 62 12.89 -0.09 -3.94
N PRO A 63 11.93 -0.47 -4.81
CA PRO A 63 12.15 -1.45 -5.84
C PRO A 63 13.22 -1.00 -6.84
N THR A 64 14.21 -1.85 -7.07
CA THR A 64 15.21 -1.69 -8.13
C THR A 64 14.69 -2.20 -9.48
N SER A 65 13.67 -3.05 -9.45
CA SER A 65 12.95 -3.56 -10.61
C SER A 65 11.45 -3.51 -10.37
N CYS A 66 10.71 -3.29 -11.44
CA CYS A 66 9.26 -3.32 -11.42
C CYS A 66 8.68 -4.67 -10.98
N ALA A 67 7.69 -4.67 -10.09
CA ALA A 67 6.86 -5.85 -9.84
C ALA A 67 6.25 -6.35 -11.17
N PRO A 68 6.19 -7.67 -11.41
CA PRO A 68 5.59 -8.19 -12.65
C PRO A 68 4.14 -7.71 -12.78
N THR A 69 3.79 -7.23 -13.97
CA THR A 69 2.43 -6.76 -14.26
C THR A 69 1.44 -7.92 -14.08
N GLY A 70 0.22 -7.61 -13.62
CA GLY A 70 -0.83 -8.58 -13.30
C GLY A 70 -0.87 -9.77 -14.28
N THR A 71 -0.83 -10.97 -13.72
CA THR A 71 -0.91 -12.23 -14.47
C THR A 71 -2.22 -12.31 -15.26
N SER A 72 -2.31 -13.23 -16.22
CA SER A 72 -3.58 -13.54 -16.91
C SER A 72 -4.72 -13.80 -15.92
N ALA A 73 -4.43 -14.39 -14.75
CA ALA A 73 -5.41 -14.56 -13.68
C ALA A 73 -5.95 -13.22 -13.14
N CYS A 74 -5.09 -12.23 -12.89
CA CYS A 74 -5.50 -10.89 -12.43
C CYS A 74 -6.40 -10.19 -13.45
N GLN A 75 -6.05 -10.27 -14.75
CA GLN A 75 -6.88 -9.73 -15.82
C GLN A 75 -8.21 -10.47 -15.96
N ASN A 76 -8.23 -11.79 -15.79
CA ASN A 76 -9.45 -12.59 -15.81
C ASN A 76 -10.36 -12.28 -14.60
N SER A 77 -9.75 -11.99 -13.45
CA SER A 77 -10.47 -11.58 -12.24
C SER A 77 -11.11 -10.19 -12.39
N TYR A 78 -10.47 -9.28 -13.12
CA TYR A 78 -10.89 -7.89 -13.30
C TYR A 78 -10.78 -7.45 -14.77
N PRO A 79 -11.65 -7.95 -15.66
CA PRO A 79 -11.54 -7.68 -17.09
C PRO A 79 -11.65 -6.18 -17.38
N LEU A 80 -10.68 -5.64 -18.13
CA LEU A 80 -10.61 -4.22 -18.55
C LEU A 80 -10.39 -3.19 -17.43
N GLU A 81 -10.25 -3.62 -16.17
CA GLU A 81 -10.05 -2.72 -15.03
C GLU A 81 -8.57 -2.59 -14.60
N ILE A 82 -7.74 -3.58 -14.93
CA ILE A 82 -6.31 -3.60 -14.54
C ILE A 82 -5.46 -2.76 -15.51
N THR A 83 -4.78 -1.75 -14.97
CA THR A 83 -3.83 -0.92 -15.73
C THR A 83 -2.40 -1.45 -15.64
N ALA A 84 -1.49 -0.95 -16.50
CA ALA A 84 -0.08 -1.32 -16.48
C ALA A 84 0.69 -0.90 -15.19
N ASN A 85 0.10 -0.01 -14.38
CA ASN A 85 0.69 0.44 -13.10
C ASN A 85 0.04 -0.29 -11.90
N MET A 86 -0.54 -1.47 -12.15
CA MET A 86 -1.19 -2.29 -11.15
C MET A 86 -0.73 -3.75 -11.25
N PHE A 87 -0.81 -4.44 -10.13
CA PHE A 87 -0.69 -5.90 -10.08
C PHE A 87 -1.63 -6.47 -9.01
N CYS A 88 -1.94 -7.75 -9.10
CA CYS A 88 -2.73 -8.44 -8.08
C CYS A 88 -1.84 -9.32 -7.21
N ALA A 89 -2.18 -9.44 -5.94
CA ALA A 89 -1.67 -10.48 -5.05
C ALA A 89 -2.79 -10.98 -4.14
N GLY A 90 -2.78 -12.27 -3.80
CA GLY A 90 -3.82 -12.87 -2.97
C GLY A 90 -4.04 -14.35 -3.31
N PHE A 91 -4.87 -15.01 -2.50
CA PHE A 91 -5.21 -16.41 -2.70
C PHE A 91 -6.45 -16.53 -3.57
N LEU A 92 -6.31 -17.09 -4.79
CA LEU A 92 -7.44 -17.24 -5.71
C LEU A 92 -8.57 -18.14 -5.17
N VAL A 93 -8.27 -19.03 -4.22
CA VAL A 93 -9.30 -19.83 -3.53
C VAL A 93 -10.20 -18.98 -2.63
N GLY A 94 -9.80 -17.74 -2.30
CA GLY A 94 -10.41 -16.87 -1.31
C GLY A 94 -9.93 -17.14 0.11
N GLY A 95 -10.56 -16.50 1.09
CA GLY A 95 -10.33 -16.70 2.52
C GLY A 95 -9.15 -15.93 3.14
N LYS A 96 -8.22 -15.39 2.34
CA LYS A 96 -7.13 -14.54 2.82
C LYS A 96 -6.83 -13.41 1.83
N ASP A 97 -6.87 -12.17 2.31
CA ASP A 97 -6.55 -10.99 1.50
C ASP A 97 -6.30 -9.75 2.38
N SER A 98 -5.72 -8.69 1.80
CA SER A 98 -5.79 -7.35 2.39
C SER A 98 -7.23 -6.83 2.37
N CYS A 99 -7.56 -5.90 3.26
CA CYS A 99 -8.93 -5.50 3.50
C CYS A 99 -9.07 -3.99 3.72
N GLN A 100 -10.29 -3.52 3.96
CA GLN A 100 -10.55 -2.12 4.33
C GLN A 100 -9.80 -1.77 5.61
N GLY A 101 -9.09 -0.64 5.58
CA GLY A 101 -8.16 -0.21 6.63
C GLY A 101 -6.70 -0.36 6.22
N ASP A 102 -6.39 -1.27 5.30
CA ASP A 102 -5.00 -1.51 4.85
C ASP A 102 -4.58 -0.62 3.67
N SER A 103 -5.52 0.13 3.08
CA SER A 103 -5.25 1.01 1.93
C SER A 103 -4.11 2.00 2.21
N GLY A 104 -3.16 2.09 1.30
CA GLY A 104 -1.91 2.84 1.50
C GLY A 104 -0.81 2.06 2.22
N GLY A 105 -1.13 0.88 2.76
CA GLY A 105 -0.17 -0.03 3.38
C GLY A 105 0.77 -0.69 2.35
N PRO A 106 1.98 -1.09 2.77
CA PRO A 106 2.97 -1.64 1.86
C PRO A 106 2.77 -3.15 1.64
N VAL A 107 2.99 -3.63 0.41
CA VAL A 107 3.35 -5.03 0.16
C VAL A 107 4.85 -5.14 -0.04
N VAL A 108 5.50 -5.96 0.78
CA VAL A 108 6.96 -6.07 0.86
C VAL A 108 7.40 -7.49 0.54
N CYS A 109 8.46 -7.61 -0.26
CA CYS A 109 9.14 -8.87 -0.52
C CYS A 109 10.65 -8.64 -0.35
N ASN A 110 11.33 -9.48 0.43
CA ASN A 110 12.78 -9.38 0.68
C ASN A 110 13.23 -7.97 1.11
N ASN A 111 12.51 -7.34 2.06
CA ASN A 111 12.75 -5.98 2.56
C ASN A 111 12.68 -4.86 1.50
N GLN A 112 12.06 -5.14 0.36
CA GLN A 112 11.85 -4.20 -0.71
C GLN A 112 10.35 -4.00 -0.96
N LEU A 113 9.93 -2.74 -1.07
CA LEU A 113 8.57 -2.37 -1.40
C LEU A 113 8.25 -2.86 -2.82
N GLN A 114 7.16 -3.61 -2.97
CA GLN A 114 6.69 -4.11 -4.26
C GLN A 114 5.44 -3.37 -4.75
N GLY A 115 4.68 -2.77 -3.83
CA GLY A 115 3.49 -2.01 -4.16
C GLY A 115 2.76 -1.49 -2.93
N ILE A 116 1.62 -0.86 -3.19
CA ILE A 116 0.77 -0.22 -2.18
C ILE A 116 -0.64 -0.79 -2.31
N VAL A 117 -1.24 -1.22 -1.20
CA VAL A 117 -2.64 -1.69 -1.18
C VAL A 117 -3.55 -0.58 -1.72
N SER A 118 -4.31 -0.87 -2.77
CA SER A 118 -5.18 0.11 -3.43
C SER A 118 -6.66 -0.29 -3.33
N TRP A 119 -7.08 -1.34 -4.03
CA TRP A 119 -8.50 -1.71 -4.11
C TRP A 119 -8.74 -3.21 -4.33
N GLY A 120 -10.01 -3.62 -4.24
CA GLY A 120 -10.46 -4.98 -4.55
C GLY A 120 -12.00 -5.07 -4.53
N ALA A 121 -12.57 -6.07 -5.20
CA ALA A 121 -14.02 -6.23 -5.32
C ALA A 121 -14.75 -6.68 -4.03
N GLY A 122 -14.01 -7.06 -2.99
CA GLY A 122 -14.58 -7.54 -1.73
C GLY A 122 -13.52 -8.08 -0.79
N ARG A 123 -13.96 -8.70 0.31
CA ARG A 123 -13.06 -9.30 1.31
C ARG A 123 -12.82 -10.76 0.97
N ALA A 124 -11.58 -11.08 0.59
CA ALA A 124 -11.11 -12.46 0.45
C ALA A 124 -12.02 -13.36 -0.40
N GLN A 125 -12.57 -12.80 -1.48
CA GLN A 125 -13.48 -13.51 -2.38
C GLN A 125 -12.70 -14.47 -3.31
N ARG A 126 -13.32 -15.60 -3.66
CA ARG A 126 -12.75 -16.54 -4.64
C ARG A 126 -12.55 -15.81 -5.98
N ASN A 127 -11.39 -16.03 -6.60
CA ASN A 127 -10.96 -15.44 -7.86
C ASN A 127 -10.95 -13.90 -7.87
N LYS A 128 -10.83 -13.25 -6.71
CA LYS A 128 -10.84 -11.79 -6.58
C LYS A 128 -9.70 -11.33 -5.65
N PRO A 129 -8.43 -11.38 -6.13
CA PRO A 129 -7.28 -10.92 -5.35
C PRO A 129 -7.23 -9.39 -5.22
N VAL A 130 -6.63 -8.86 -4.16
CA VAL A 130 -6.40 -7.40 -4.03
C VAL A 130 -5.48 -6.88 -5.12
N VAL A 131 -5.81 -5.66 -5.58
CA VAL A 131 -5.06 -4.88 -6.56
C VAL A 131 -4.19 -3.86 -5.83
N TYR A 132 -2.91 -3.85 -6.21
CA TYR A 132 -1.87 -3.00 -5.65
C TYR A 132 -1.36 -2.02 -6.71
N THR A 133 -1.02 -0.80 -6.29
CA THR A 133 -0.29 0.18 -7.11
C THR A 133 1.18 -0.22 -7.22
N LYS A 134 1.73 -0.10 -8.43
CA LYS A 134 3.13 -0.39 -8.79
C LYS A 134 3.96 0.88 -8.95
#